data_AF-A0AA36HBN2-F1
#
_entry.id   AF-A0AA36HBN2-F1
#
_cell.length_a   1.000
_cell.length_b   1.000
_cell.length_c   1.000
_cell.angle_alpha   90.00
_cell.angle_beta   90.00
_cell.angle_gamma   90.00
#
_symmetry.space_group_name_H-M   'P 1'
#
loop_
_entity.id
_entity.type
_entity.pdbx_description
1 polymer ?
#
loop_
_entity_poly.entity_id
_entity_poly.type
_entity_poly.pdbx_seq_one_letter_code
_entity_poly.pdbx_strand_id
1 'polypeptide(L)'
;MGERRMASIFPECDELKQNYDKCFTEFFQKFITPNYRHKYAVNPCDRLHQAYRECVEQRLAKDRPFEIDLAEVQKEFLNTEGDKLKGSQEEK
;
A
#
# COMPACT_ATOMS: atom_id res chain seq x y z
N MET A 1 6.38 6.44 -25.96
CA MET A 1 6.67 6.86 -24.58
C MET A 1 5.89 5.94 -23.66
N GLY A 2 6.52 4.90 -23.13
CA GLY A 2 5.84 3.95 -22.24
C GLY A 2 5.49 4.66 -20.95
N GLU A 3 4.20 4.70 -20.59
CA GLU A 3 3.81 5.05 -19.23
C GLU A 3 4.62 4.18 -18.28
N ARG A 4 5.44 4.81 -17.43
CA ARG A 4 6.19 4.13 -16.35
C ARG A 4 5.17 3.60 -15.34
N ARG A 5 4.50 2.50 -15.69
CA ARG A 5 3.54 1.80 -14.85
C ARG A 5 4.33 0.80 -14.03
N MET A 6 4.25 0.92 -12.71
CA MET A 6 4.82 -0.10 -11.83
C MET A 6 3.97 -1.34 -11.97
N ALA A 7 4.57 -2.40 -12.52
CA ALA A 7 3.95 -3.70 -12.57
C ALA A 7 3.56 -4.13 -11.16
N SER A 8 2.33 -4.61 -10.99
CA SER A 8 1.93 -5.27 -9.76
C SER A 8 2.75 -6.54 -9.53
N ILE A 9 2.82 -7.01 -8.27
CA ILE A 9 3.50 -8.26 -7.88
C ILE A 9 3.03 -9.44 -8.74
N PHE A 10 1.75 -9.41 -9.13
CA PHE A 10 1.15 -10.36 -10.05
C PHE A 10 0.59 -9.64 -11.28
N PRO A 11 0.89 -10.12 -12.51
CA PRO A 11 0.44 -9.48 -13.75
C PRO A 11 -1.10 -9.47 -13.90
N GLU A 12 -1.80 -10.41 -13.26
CA GLU A 12 -3.27 -10.44 -13.26
C GLU A 12 -3.91 -9.32 -12.43
N CYS A 13 -3.23 -8.83 -11.40
CA CYS A 13 -3.74 -7.73 -10.56
C CYS A 13 -3.26 -6.36 -11.08
N ASP A 14 -2.54 -6.31 -12.21
CA ASP A 14 -1.96 -5.07 -12.74
C ASP A 14 -3.02 -4.07 -13.20
N GLU A 15 -4.08 -4.55 -13.87
CA GLU A 15 -5.18 -3.70 -14.31
C GLU A 15 -5.94 -3.08 -13.12
N LEU A 16 -6.19 -3.88 -12.08
CA LEU A 16 -6.81 -3.42 -10.83
C LEU A 16 -5.92 -2.39 -10.12
N LYS A 17 -4.61 -2.64 -10.08
CA LYS A 17 -3.63 -1.70 -9.53
C LYS A 17 -3.66 -0.35 -10.27
N GLN A 18 -3.65 -0.38 -11.60
CA GLN A 18 -3.66 0.85 -12.40
C GLN A 18 -4.91 1.69 -12.15
N ASN A 19 -6.08 1.06 -12.06
CA ASN A 19 -7.33 1.75 -11.79
C ASN A 19 -7.36 2.34 -10.37
N TYR A 20 -6.83 1.59 -9.38
CA TYR A 20 -6.68 2.07 -8.02
C TYR A 20 -5.69 3.24 -7.92
N ASP A 21 -4.50 3.13 -8.50
CA ASP A 21 -3.44 4.15 -8.42
C ASP A 21 -3.88 5.48 -9.07
N LYS A 22 -4.65 5.42 -10.18
CA LYS A 22 -5.26 6.60 -10.80
C LYS A 22 -6.24 7.29 -9.85
N CYS A 23 -7.17 6.52 -9.27
CA CYS A 23 -8.16 7.04 -8.33
C CYS A 23 -7.47 7.63 -7.08
N PHE A 24 -6.49 6.91 -6.54
CA PHE A 24 -5.75 7.32 -5.36
C PHE A 24 -4.97 8.62 -5.58
N THR A 25 -4.30 8.77 -6.73
CA THR A 25 -3.53 9.99 -7.03
C THR A 25 -4.44 11.23 -7.06
N GLU A 26 -5.62 11.13 -7.68
CA GLU A 26 -6.60 12.22 -7.70
C GLU A 26 -7.19 12.50 -6.30
N PHE A 27 -7.51 11.44 -5.55
CA PHE A 27 -8.01 11.57 -4.19
C PHE A 27 -6.97 12.21 -3.26
N PHE A 28 -5.70 11.80 -3.36
CA PHE A 28 -4.61 12.26 -2.52
C PHE A 28 -4.30 13.75 -2.75
N GLN A 29 -4.28 14.20 -4.01
CA GLN A 29 -4.13 15.63 -4.35
C GLN A 29 -5.24 16.47 -3.71
N LYS A 30 -6.48 15.98 -3.79
CA LYS A 30 -7.64 16.63 -3.16
C LYS A 30 -7.51 16.61 -1.63
N PHE A 31 -7.08 15.50 -1.05
CA PHE A 31 -6.91 15.32 0.39
C PHE A 31 -5.89 16.28 1.02
N ILE A 32 -4.76 16.55 0.33
CA ILE A 32 -3.72 17.48 0.82
C ILE A 32 -4.19 18.95 0.74
N THR A 33 -5.17 19.25 -0.11
CA THR A 33 -5.65 20.62 -0.30
C THR A 33 -6.43 21.09 0.94
N PRO A 34 -6.11 22.27 1.53
CA PRO A 34 -6.69 22.70 2.82
C PRO A 34 -8.22 22.84 2.83
N ASN A 35 -8.85 23.03 1.66
CA ASN A 35 -10.31 23.14 1.50
C ASN A 35 -11.07 21.80 1.53
N TYR A 36 -10.38 20.66 1.59
CA TYR A 36 -10.97 19.33 1.39
C TYR A 36 -11.16 18.50 2.66
N ARG A 37 -10.77 19.03 3.84
CA ARG A 37 -10.78 18.32 5.13
C ARG A 37 -12.15 17.81 5.62
N HIS A 38 -13.27 18.31 5.09
CA HIS A 38 -14.60 18.04 5.65
C HIS A 38 -15.63 17.44 4.69
N LYS A 39 -15.36 17.34 3.37
CA LYS A 39 -16.38 16.92 2.38
C LYS A 39 -16.33 15.45 1.96
N TYR A 40 -15.25 14.73 2.28
CA TYR A 40 -15.09 13.33 1.90
C TYR A 40 -14.61 12.50 3.10
N ALA A 41 -15.51 12.21 4.03
CA ALA A 41 -15.30 11.18 5.05
C ALA A 41 -15.29 9.75 4.46
N VAL A 42 -15.64 9.61 3.19
CA VAL A 42 -15.77 8.34 2.47
C VAL A 42 -14.75 8.32 1.34
N ASN A 43 -13.82 7.35 1.37
CA ASN A 43 -12.84 7.14 0.32
C ASN A 43 -13.55 6.61 -0.94
N PRO A 44 -13.59 7.35 -2.06
CA PRO A 44 -14.24 6.90 -3.29
C PRO A 44 -13.50 5.73 -3.95
N CYS A 45 -12.23 5.53 -3.61
CA CYS A 45 -11.38 4.47 -4.16
C CYS A 45 -11.42 3.18 -3.33
N ASP A 46 -12.21 3.13 -2.26
CA ASP A 46 -12.22 2.01 -1.31
C ASP A 46 -12.64 0.68 -1.97
N ARG A 47 -13.61 0.73 -2.89
CA ARG A 47 -14.03 -0.45 -3.66
C ARG A 47 -12.94 -0.98 -4.59
N LEU A 48 -12.19 -0.07 -5.23
CA LEU A 48 -11.07 -0.44 -6.10
C LEU A 48 -9.91 -1.01 -5.27
N HIS A 49 -9.67 -0.42 -4.10
CA HIS A 49 -8.69 -0.90 -3.15
C HIS A 49 -9.01 -2.32 -2.67
N GLN A 50 -10.26 -2.58 -2.28
CA GLN A 50 -10.69 -3.89 -1.81
C GLN A 50 -10.50 -4.96 -2.90
N ALA A 51 -10.96 -4.69 -4.12
CA ALA A 51 -10.78 -5.63 -5.24
C ALA A 51 -9.31 -5.90 -5.57
N TYR A 52 -8.46 -4.87 -5.56
CA TYR A 52 -7.01 -5.04 -5.73
C TYR A 52 -6.40 -5.86 -4.60
N ARG A 53 -6.74 -5.55 -3.36
CA ARG A 53 -6.25 -6.24 -2.16
C ARG A 53 -6.62 -7.72 -2.17
N GLU A 54 -7.87 -8.06 -2.48
CA GLU A 54 -8.31 -9.45 -2.58
C GLU A 54 -7.54 -10.23 -3.65
N CYS A 55 -7.31 -9.62 -4.82
CA CYS A 55 -6.50 -10.22 -5.89
C CYS A 55 -5.07 -10.53 -5.42
N VAL A 56 -4.45 -9.56 -4.74
CA VAL A 56 -3.07 -9.69 -4.23
C VAL A 56 -2.99 -10.72 -3.10
N GLU A 57 -3.88 -10.67 -2.09
CA GLU A 57 -3.89 -11.61 -0.96
C GLU A 57 -4.11 -13.06 -1.41
N GLN A 58 -5.06 -13.30 -2.34
CA GLN A 58 -5.30 -14.65 -2.87
C GLN A 58 -4.07 -15.21 -3.60
N ARG A 59 -3.35 -14.36 -4.34
CA ARG A 59 -2.18 -14.77 -5.12
C ARG A 59 -0.95 -14.93 -4.23
N LEU A 60 -0.75 -14.06 -3.24
CA LEU A 60 0.30 -14.24 -2.22
C LEU A 60 0.11 -15.56 -1.45
N ALA A 61 -1.13 -15.91 -1.09
CA ALA A 61 -1.41 -17.17 -0.42
C ALA A 61 -1.15 -18.41 -1.30
N LYS A 62 -1.40 -18.31 -2.61
CA LYS A 62 -1.25 -19.41 -3.58
C LYS A 62 0.19 -19.61 -4.04
N ASP A 63 0.82 -18.55 -4.54
CA ASP A 63 2.09 -18.64 -5.25
C ASP A 63 3.30 -18.46 -4.30
N ARG A 64 3.09 -17.89 -3.09
CA ARG A 64 4.14 -17.45 -2.14
C ARG A 64 5.46 -17.03 -2.82
N PRO A 65 5.42 -16.17 -3.86
CA PRO A 65 6.67 -15.70 -4.43
C PRO A 65 7.38 -14.92 -3.32
N PHE A 66 8.64 -15.27 -3.06
CA PHE A 66 9.53 -14.60 -2.11
C PHE A 66 9.34 -14.89 -0.60
N GLU A 67 8.63 -15.95 -0.20
CA GLU A 67 8.40 -16.28 1.23
C GLU A 67 7.87 -15.08 2.06
N ILE A 68 7.09 -14.21 1.43
CA ILE A 68 6.54 -13.03 2.10
C ILE A 68 5.51 -13.50 3.13
N ASP A 69 5.85 -13.40 4.41
CA ASP A 69 4.93 -13.64 5.51
C ASP A 69 4.05 -12.39 5.71
N LEU A 70 2.79 -12.47 5.26
CA LEU A 70 1.81 -11.41 5.46
C LEU A 70 1.58 -11.10 6.95
N ALA A 71 1.78 -12.07 7.84
CA ALA A 71 1.67 -11.84 9.29
C ALA A 71 2.85 -11.07 9.85
N GLU A 72 4.02 -11.07 9.19
CA GLU A 72 5.12 -10.17 9.51
C GLU A 72 4.87 -8.76 8.97
N VAL A 73 4.39 -8.64 7.72
CA VAL A 73 4.11 -7.34 7.09
C VAL A 73 2.97 -6.59 7.78
N GLN A 74 1.95 -7.30 8.27
CA GLN A 74 0.83 -6.70 9.00
C GLN A 74 1.13 -6.40 10.47
N LYS A 75 2.32 -6.76 10.99
CA LYS A 75 2.69 -6.34 12.35
C LYS A 75 2.80 -4.83 12.37
N GLU A 76 2.00 -4.20 13.22
CA GLU A 76 2.15 -2.79 13.57
C GLU A 76 3.44 -2.63 14.38
N PHE A 77 4.56 -2.41 13.70
CA PHE A 77 5.86 -2.23 14.34
C PHE A 77 6.16 -0.74 14.64
N LEU A 78 5.46 0.18 13.99
CA LEU A 78 5.62 1.63 14.13
C LEU A 78 5.24 2.10 15.55
N ASN A 79 6.17 2.76 16.26
CA ASN A 79 6.10 3.22 17.67
C ASN A 79 6.25 2.13 18.76
N THR A 80 6.68 0.93 18.41
CA THR A 80 6.95 -0.14 19.40
C THR A 80 8.40 -0.13 19.85
N GLU A 81 8.73 -0.69 21.01
CA GLU A 81 10.12 -0.69 21.53
C GLU A 81 11.15 -1.39 20.62
N GLY A 82 10.69 -2.22 19.67
CA GLY A 82 11.52 -2.84 18.64
C GLY A 82 11.92 -1.91 17.47
N ASP A 83 11.25 -0.77 17.29
CA ASP A 83 11.59 0.26 16.28
C ASP A 83 12.69 1.22 16.78
N LYS A 84 12.93 1.25 18.10
CA LYS A 84 14.05 2.01 18.67
C LYS A 84 15.35 1.44 18.10
N LEU A 85 16.01 2.20 17.23
CA LEU A 85 17.39 1.95 16.84
C LEU A 85 18.20 1.76 18.12
N LYS A 86 18.56 0.51 18.47
CA LYS A 86 19.48 0.26 19.57
C LYS A 86 20.77 0.99 19.23
N GLY A 87 21.03 2.06 19.98
CA GLY A 87 22.10 2.99 19.73
C GLY A 87 23.42 2.26 19.53
N SER A 88 23.90 2.24 18.29
CA SER A 88 25.30 2.00 18.00
C SER A 88 26.06 3.30 18.29
N GLN A 89 26.11 3.67 19.56
CA GLN A 89 27.13 4.55 20.12
C GLN A 89 27.77 3.80 21.28
N GLU A 90 28.46 2.71 20.92
CA GLU A 90 29.55 2.21 21.74
C GLU A 90 30.74 3.13 21.44
N GLU A 91 30.77 4.28 22.11
CA GLU A 91 31.92 5.16 22.18
C GLU A 91 32.93 4.48 23.11
N LYS A 92 34.07 4.05 22.55
CA LYS A 92 35.19 3.49 23.29
C LYS A 92 36.48 4.19 22.89
#